data_AF-A1UIU9-F1
#
_entry.id   AF-A1UIU9-F1
#
_cell.length_a   1.000
_cell.length_b   1.000
_cell.length_c   1.000
_cell.angle_alpha   90.00
_cell.angle_beta   90.00
_cell.angle_gamma   90.00
#
_symmetry.space_group_name_H-M   'P 1'
#
loop_
_entity.id
_entity.type
_entity.pdbx_description
1 polymer ?
#
loop_
_entity_poly.entity_id
_entity_poly.type
_entity_poly.pdbx_seq_one_letter_code
_entity_poly.pdbx_strand_id
1 'polypeptide(L)'
;MCWRCRQLIAPGEPWDLGHDDSPGAKRLGLYRGPEHRDCSRSAGGWRRHGVSDPPPPPSRRRSSESKARALQFFDTTPKPVEPQRPNATAKSIEGQHDS
;
A
#
# COMPACT_ATOMS: atom_id res chain seq x y z
N MET A 1 12.87 7.20 -22.99
CA MET A 1 11.52 7.61 -22.52
C MET A 1 10.68 6.35 -22.34
N CYS A 2 9.95 6.23 -21.23
CA CYS A 2 9.09 5.11 -20.90
C CYS A 2 7.84 5.10 -21.80
N TRP A 3 7.54 3.96 -22.43
CA TRP A 3 6.43 3.84 -23.37
C TRP A 3 5.05 3.98 -22.70
N ARG A 4 4.95 3.63 -21.41
CA ARG A 4 3.71 3.65 -20.61
C ARG A 4 3.40 5.02 -20.02
N CYS A 5 4.25 5.53 -19.14
CA CYS A 5 3.99 6.77 -18.40
C CYS A 5 4.49 8.02 -19.13
N ARG A 6 5.16 7.86 -20.29
CA ARG A 6 5.72 8.95 -21.10
C ARG A 6 6.77 9.81 -20.37
N GLN A 7 7.32 9.33 -19.25
CA GLN A 7 8.41 10.01 -18.52
C GLN A 7 9.78 9.50 -18.98
N LEU A 8 10.83 10.28 -18.74
CA LEU A 8 12.20 9.82 -18.99
C LEU A 8 12.58 8.71 -17.99
N ILE A 9 13.42 7.79 -18.44
CA ILE A 9 14.04 6.76 -17.59
C ILE A 9 15.45 7.30 -17.30
N ALA A 10 15.79 7.47 -16.03
CA ALA A 10 17.10 8.04 -15.69
C ALA A 10 18.23 7.05 -16.04
N PRO A 11 19.44 7.54 -16.39
CA PRO A 11 20.59 6.69 -16.56
C PRO A 11 20.90 5.92 -15.27
N GLY A 12 20.89 4.58 -15.34
CA GLY A 12 21.07 3.69 -14.18
C GLY A 12 19.78 3.28 -13.47
N GLU A 13 18.63 3.83 -13.87
CA GLU A 13 17.34 3.38 -13.36
C GLU A 13 16.96 2.02 -13.98
N PRO A 14 16.49 1.05 -13.19
CA PRO A 14 16.08 -0.24 -13.72
C PRO A 14 14.85 -0.09 -14.63
N TRP A 15 14.95 -0.67 -15.83
CA TRP A 15 13.90 -0.67 -16.83
C TRP A 15 13.68 -2.08 -17.36
N ASP A 16 12.45 -2.35 -17.79
CA ASP A 16 12.04 -3.61 -18.41
C ASP A 16 11.64 -3.34 -19.87
N LEU A 17 11.69 -4.38 -20.70
CA LEU A 17 11.23 -4.31 -22.08
C LEU A 17 9.72 -4.63 -22.14
N GLY A 18 8.91 -3.62 -22.46
CA GLY A 18 7.45 -3.76 -22.49
C GLY A 18 6.99 -4.61 -23.66
N HIS A 19 6.33 -5.72 -23.36
CA HIS A 19 5.69 -6.59 -24.35
C HIS A 19 4.32 -6.04 -24.76
N ASP A 20 3.97 -6.21 -26.03
CA ASP A 20 2.58 -6.00 -26.45
C ASP A 20 1.73 -7.19 -25.96
N ASP A 21 0.59 -6.90 -25.33
CA ASP A 21 -0.30 -7.90 -24.73
C ASP A 21 -1.39 -8.38 -25.71
N SER A 22 -1.36 -7.88 -26.94
CA SER A 22 -2.27 -8.32 -28.00
C SER A 22 -2.18 -9.84 -28.20
N PRO A 23 -3.29 -10.54 -28.47
CA PRO A 23 -3.25 -11.98 -28.73
C PRO A 23 -2.27 -12.28 -29.87
N GLY A 24 -1.28 -13.13 -29.60
CA GLY A 24 -0.22 -13.47 -30.55
C GLY A 24 1.02 -12.59 -30.53
N ALA A 25 1.00 -11.43 -29.87
CA ALA A 25 2.16 -10.54 -29.76
C ALA A 25 3.35 -11.19 -29.06
N LYS A 26 3.11 -12.01 -28.04
CA LYS A 26 4.16 -12.80 -27.38
C LYS A 26 4.83 -13.80 -28.34
N ARG A 27 4.08 -14.38 -29.28
CA ARG A 27 4.61 -15.33 -30.29
C ARG A 27 5.40 -14.60 -31.38
N LEU A 28 4.98 -13.39 -31.71
CA LEU A 28 5.62 -12.53 -32.71
C LEU A 28 6.78 -11.69 -32.15
N GLY A 29 6.98 -11.70 -30.83
CA GLY A 29 8.00 -10.88 -30.17
C GLY A 29 7.75 -9.38 -30.35
N LEU A 30 6.48 -8.95 -30.29
CA LEU A 30 6.14 -7.53 -30.41
C LEU A 30 6.42 -6.81 -29.09
N TYR A 31 7.26 -5.78 -29.16
CA TYR A 31 7.65 -4.93 -28.04
C TYR A 31 7.24 -3.49 -28.30
N ARG A 32 6.73 -2.81 -27.27
CA ARG A 32 6.31 -1.39 -27.36
C ARG A 32 7.44 -0.43 -27.00
N GLY A 33 8.51 -0.94 -26.39
CA GLY A 33 9.70 -0.18 -26.03
C GLY A 33 10.06 -0.31 -24.54
N PRO A 34 11.00 0.51 -24.05
CA PRO A 34 11.43 0.45 -22.66
C PRO A 34 10.38 1.01 -21.72
N GLU A 35 10.18 0.37 -20.57
CA GLU A 35 9.33 0.83 -19.46
C GLU A 35 10.10 0.87 -18.14
N HIS A 36 9.70 1.74 -17.22
CA HIS A 36 10.18 1.65 -15.83
C HIS A 36 9.81 0.28 -15.25
N ARG A 37 10.69 -0.29 -14.43
CA ARG A 37 10.42 -1.56 -13.74
C ARG A 37 9.12 -1.53 -12.95
N ASP A 38 8.83 -0.42 -12.28
CA ASP A 38 7.58 -0.25 -11.55
C ASP A 38 6.36 -0.16 -12.46
N CYS A 39 6.50 0.47 -13.63
CA CYS A 39 5.44 0.51 -14.64
C CYS A 39 5.15 -0.88 -15.19
N SER A 40 6.19 -1.70 -15.44
CA SER A 40 6.04 -3.09 -15.87
C SER A 40 5.28 -3.92 -14.84
N ARG A 41 5.70 -3.88 -13.58
CA ARG A 41 5.11 -4.70 -12.51
C ARG A 41 3.68 -4.28 -12.17
N SER A 42 3.37 -2.99 -12.27
CA SER A 42 2.01 -2.47 -12.05
C SER A 42 1.05 -2.78 -13.20
N ALA A 43 1.58 -3.12 -14.39
CA ALA A 43 0.80 -3.44 -15.59
C ALA A 43 -0.24 -4.52 -15.38
N GLY A 44 0.15 -5.62 -14.73
CA GLY A 44 -0.74 -6.75 -14.48
C GLY A 44 -1.88 -6.40 -13.53
N GLY A 45 -1.61 -5.54 -12.54
CA GLY A 45 -2.64 -5.04 -11.62
C GLY A 45 -3.66 -4.15 -12.35
N TRP A 46 -3.18 -3.17 -13.12
CA TRP A 46 -4.07 -2.26 -13.84
C TRP A 46 -4.94 -2.95 -14.89
N ARG A 47 -4.42 -3.96 -15.60
CA ARG A 47 -5.21 -4.76 -16.54
C ARG A 47 -6.40 -5.45 -15.87
N ARG A 48 -6.23 -5.99 -14.66
CA ARG A 48 -7.34 -6.58 -13.88
C ARG A 48 -8.41 -5.55 -13.52
N HIS A 49 -8.02 -4.30 -13.39
CA HIS A 49 -8.90 -3.16 -13.15
C HIS A 49 -9.38 -2.48 -14.44
N GLY A 50 -9.10 -3.04 -15.62
CA GLY A 50 -9.50 -2.48 -16.91
C GLY A 50 -8.77 -1.20 -17.33
N VAL A 51 -7.64 -0.88 -16.67
CA VAL A 51 -6.84 0.33 -16.96
C VAL A 51 -5.66 -0.05 -17.85
N SER A 52 -5.65 0.43 -19.09
CA SER A 52 -4.56 0.23 -20.05
C SER A 52 -3.47 1.29 -19.91
N ASP A 53 -3.87 2.54 -19.66
CA ASP A 53 -2.98 3.69 -19.48
C ASP A 53 -3.10 4.21 -18.05
N PRO A 54 -2.09 4.00 -17.20
CA PRO A 54 -2.13 4.62 -15.89
C PRO A 54 -2.08 6.14 -15.97
N PRO A 55 -2.75 6.84 -15.05
CA PRO A 55 -2.44 8.23 -14.83
C PRO A 55 -0.96 8.37 -14.43
N PRO A 56 -0.30 9.49 -14.82
CA PRO A 56 1.08 9.74 -14.39
C PRO A 56 1.17 9.63 -12.87
N PRO A 57 2.26 9.05 -12.33
CA PRO A 57 2.42 8.94 -10.89
C PRO A 57 2.34 10.36 -10.29
N PRO A 58 1.68 10.53 -9.12
CA PRO A 58 1.60 11.83 -8.50
C PRO A 58 3.01 12.36 -8.25
N SER A 59 3.29 13.56 -8.73
CA SER A 59 4.57 14.22 -8.51
C SER A 59 4.69 14.55 -7.01
N ARG A 60 5.49 13.75 -6.29
CA ARG A 60 6.17 14.00 -5.00
C ARG A 60 5.85 12.97 -3.91
N ARG A 61 6.98 12.40 -3.42
CA ARG A 61 7.26 11.80 -2.11
C ARG A 61 6.07 11.15 -1.43
N ARG A 62 5.96 9.82 -1.60
CA ARG A 62 5.49 9.00 -0.49
C ARG A 62 6.59 9.06 0.57
N SER A 63 6.46 10.00 1.51
CA SER A 63 7.17 9.95 2.78
C SER A 63 7.06 8.53 3.32
N SER A 64 8.19 8.00 3.78
CA SER A 64 8.49 6.61 4.10
C SER A 64 7.67 5.97 5.24
N GLU A 65 6.44 6.39 5.48
CA GLU A 65 5.70 6.02 6.69
C GLU A 65 4.24 5.67 6.43
N SER A 66 3.99 4.91 5.38
CA SER A 66 2.77 4.10 5.32
C SER A 66 3.17 2.66 5.61
N LYS A 67 3.41 2.33 6.89
CA LYS A 67 3.56 0.94 7.34
C LYS A 67 2.34 0.19 6.81
N ALA A 68 2.54 -0.76 5.91
CA ALA A 68 1.45 -1.52 5.30
C ALA A 68 0.57 -2.06 6.43
N ARG A 69 -0.76 -1.87 6.37
CA ARG A 69 -1.69 -2.28 7.44
C ARG A 69 -1.49 -3.73 7.87
N ALA A 70 -1.09 -4.61 6.95
CA ALA A 70 -0.74 -6.00 7.24
C ALA A 70 0.38 -6.17 8.28
N LEU A 71 1.35 -5.25 8.33
CA LEU A 71 2.47 -5.29 9.27
C LEU A 71 2.11 -4.78 10.67
N GLN A 72 0.91 -4.23 10.88
CA GLN A 72 0.43 -3.83 12.22
C GLN A 72 0.06 -5.05 13.08
N PHE A 73 -0.27 -6.19 12.46
CA PHE A 73 -0.61 -7.42 13.18
C PHE A 73 0.57 -8.04 13.92
N PHE A 74 1.79 -7.78 13.46
CA PHE A 74 3.02 -8.33 14.05
C PHE A 74 3.76 -7.32 14.93
N ASP A 75 3.13 -6.20 15.25
CA ASP A 75 3.72 -5.19 16.12
C ASP A 75 3.71 -5.69 17.57
N THR A 76 4.84 -6.25 18.01
CA THR A 76 5.03 -6.79 19.36
C THR A 76 5.41 -5.71 20.37
N THR A 77 5.37 -4.43 19.99
CA THR A 77 5.65 -3.34 20.92
C THR A 77 4.66 -3.42 22.09
N PRO A 78 5.12 -3.61 23.34
CA PRO A 78 4.23 -3.72 24.48
C PRO A 78 3.46 -2.41 24.64
N LYS A 79 2.13 -2.49 24.67
CA LYS A 79 1.29 -1.31 24.92
C LYS A 79 1.61 -0.77 26.31
N PRO A 80 1.82 0.55 26.47
CA PRO A 80 2.00 1.12 27.80
C PRO A 80 0.77 0.82 28.63
N VAL A 81 0.99 0.26 29.82
CA VAL A 81 -0.09 -0.05 30.75
C VAL A 81 -0.72 1.27 31.20
N GLU A 82 -2.01 1.42 30.94
CA GLU A 82 -2.76 2.58 31.41
C GLU A 82 -2.90 2.48 32.94
N PRO A 83 -2.57 3.50 33.73
CA PRO A 83 -2.72 3.44 35.18
C PRO A 83 -4.20 3.31 35.52
N GLN A 84 -4.59 2.20 36.15
CA GLN A 84 -5.94 1.98 36.64
C GLN A 84 -6.35 3.13 37.57
N ARG A 85 -7.43 3.84 37.22
CA ARG A 85 -8.09 4.77 38.14
C ARG A 85 -8.60 3.98 39.36
N PRO A 86 -8.42 4.49 40.59
CA PRO A 86 -8.93 3.81 41.77
C PRO A 86 -10.46 3.74 41.73
N ASN A 87 -11.00 2.56 42.03
CA ASN A 87 -12.44 2.29 42.07
C ASN A 87 -13.13 3.25 43.05
N ALA A 88 -14.13 3.97 42.56
CA ALA A 88 -14.99 4.80 43.38
C ALA A 88 -16.04 3.94 44.13
N THR A 89 -16.25 4.34 45.39
CA THR A 89 -17.45 4.14 46.20
C THR A 89 -17.50 2.89 47.08
N ALA A 90 -17.12 3.10 48.35
CA ALA A 90 -17.67 2.39 49.48
C ALA A 90 -19.20 2.66 49.56
N LYS A 91 -20.02 1.61 49.64
CA LYS A 91 -21.40 1.73 50.11
C LYS A 91 -21.45 1.28 51.57
N SER A 92 -21.57 2.25 52.48
CA SER A 92 -22.10 2.03 53.82
C SER A 92 -23.52 1.50 53.70
N ILE A 93 -23.82 0.39 54.38
CA ILE A 93 -25.19 -0.09 54.57
C ILE A 93 -25.52 0.25 56.02
N GLU A 94 -26.23 1.36 56.21
CA GLU A 94 -26.79 1.73 57.51
C GLU A 94 -27.95 0.77 57.87
N GLY A 95 -27.95 0.32 59.12
CA GLY A 95 -29.00 -0.52 59.68
C GLY A 95 -30.31 0.25 59.87
N GLN A 96 -31.42 -0.44 59.67
CA GLN A 96 -32.76 0.03 60.02
C GLN A 96 -33.36 -0.92 61.07
N HIS A 97 -33.61 -0.35 62.24
CA HIS A 97 -34.45 -0.84 63.33
C HIS A 97 -35.91 -0.38 63.11
N ASP A 98 -36.82 -0.91 63.94
CA ASP A 98 -38.26 -0.66 64.13
C ASP A 98 -39.22 -1.45 63.21
N SER A 99 -40.28 -2.11 63.70
CA SER A 99 -40.98 -2.14 65.00
C SER A 99 -41.78 -3.44 65.11
#